data_AF-A0A842VGR0-F1
#
_entry.id   AF-A0A842VGR0-F1
#
_cell.length_a   1.000
_cell.length_b   1.000
_cell.length_c   1.000
_cell.angle_alpha   90.00
_cell.angle_beta   90.00
_cell.angle_gamma   90.00
#
_symmetry.space_group_name_H-M   'P 1'
#
loop_
_entity.id
_entity.type
_entity.pdbx_description
1 polymer ?
#
loop_
_entity_poly.entity_id
_entity_poly.type
_entity_poly.pdbx_seq_one_letter_code
_entity_poly.pdbx_strand_id
1 'polypeptide(L)'
;MKKIIKLHNNDFSFLAALIKHFEDGEISGPKYSSKNGVVYTPQKVADYITEKSLVSYLEPILGKEKEEFDYFSLNDIVNLALKNSKLRKKILNKLERVKILDPACGSGRFLISAAKILLKTRKQLKNNSKIKNLKIEILENNLFGFEIDALT
;
A
#
# COMPACT_ATOMS: atom_id res chain seq x y z
N MET A 1 -7.68 -8.25 22.55
CA MET A 1 -8.81 -7.84 21.70
C MET A 1 -8.30 -7.47 20.32
N LYS A 2 -8.68 -8.22 19.26
CA LYS A 2 -8.44 -7.80 17.87
C LYS A 2 -9.27 -6.53 17.64
N LYS A 3 -8.63 -5.37 17.47
CA LYS A 3 -9.32 -4.18 16.96
C LYS A 3 -9.72 -4.50 15.52
N ILE A 4 -10.96 -4.94 15.34
CA ILE A 4 -11.62 -4.85 14.04
C ILE A 4 -11.67 -3.35 13.75
N ILE A 5 -10.88 -2.91 12.77
CA ILE A 5 -10.91 -1.54 12.27
C ILE A 5 -12.29 -1.36 11.66
N LYS A 6 -13.22 -0.75 12.40
CA LYS A 6 -14.48 -0.27 11.82
C LYS A 6 -14.12 0.89 10.90
N LEU A 7 -14.18 0.64 9.60
CA LEU A 7 -14.11 1.67 8.56
C LEU A 7 -15.37 2.52 8.65
N HIS A 8 -15.41 3.50 9.55
CA HIS A 8 -16.51 4.45 9.60
C HIS A 8 -16.24 5.59 8.61
N ASN A 9 -17.23 5.82 7.75
CA ASN A 9 -17.41 6.95 6.84
C ASN A 9 -16.27 7.17 5.83
N ASN A 10 -16.23 6.33 4.80
CA ASN A 10 -15.75 6.76 3.50
C ASN A 10 -16.86 6.45 2.51
N ASP A 11 -17.10 7.34 1.56
CA ASP A 11 -17.98 7.07 0.43
C ASP A 11 -17.36 5.93 -0.39
N PHE A 12 -17.67 4.70 0.02
CA PHE A 12 -17.28 3.49 -0.65
C PHE A 12 -18.11 3.28 -1.91
N SER A 13 -19.04 4.17 -2.27
CA SER A 13 -19.84 4.00 -3.49
C SER A 13 -18.96 3.82 -4.72
N PHE A 14 -17.84 4.56 -4.80
CA PHE A 14 -16.86 4.40 -5.86
C PHE A 14 -16.19 3.01 -5.83
N LEU A 15 -15.76 2.56 -4.65
CA LEU A 15 -15.13 1.24 -4.48
C LEU A 15 -16.12 0.11 -4.70
N ALA A 16 -17.35 0.25 -4.23
CA ALA A 16 -18.45 -0.69 -4.40
C ALA A 16 -18.87 -0.77 -5.87
N ALA A 17 -18.96 0.36 -6.57
CA ALA A 17 -19.20 0.40 -8.01
C ALA A 17 -18.05 -0.26 -8.79
N LEU A 18 -16.80 0.00 -8.39
CA LEU A 18 -15.62 -0.60 -9.00
C LEU A 18 -15.53 -2.11 -8.75
N ILE A 19 -15.83 -2.56 -7.52
CA ILE A 19 -15.90 -3.97 -7.14
C ILE A 19 -17.03 -4.64 -7.92
N LYS A 20 -18.21 -4.01 -7.99
CA LYS A 20 -19.34 -4.52 -8.76
C LYS A 20 -19.00 -4.67 -10.23
N HIS A 21 -18.42 -3.65 -10.89
CA HIS A 21 -17.95 -3.77 -12.27
C HIS A 21 -16.88 -4.85 -12.47
N PHE A 22 -16.05 -5.08 -11.45
CA PHE A 22 -15.06 -6.14 -11.49
C PHE A 22 -15.70 -7.53 -11.37
N GLU A 23 -16.61 -7.72 -10.42
CA GLU A 23 -17.38 -8.95 -10.20
C GLU A 23 -18.27 -9.28 -11.41
N ASP A 24 -18.85 -8.26 -12.04
CA ASP A 24 -19.68 -8.36 -13.24
C ASP A 24 -18.85 -8.60 -14.53
N GLY A 25 -17.51 -8.57 -14.44
CA GLY A 25 -16.60 -8.88 -15.56
C GLY A 25 -16.50 -7.80 -16.64
N GLU A 26 -17.01 -6.58 -16.39
CA GLU A 26 -17.08 -5.49 -17.38
C GLU A 26 -15.77 -4.69 -17.53
N ILE A 27 -14.76 -4.96 -16.69
CA ILE A 27 -13.42 -4.38 -16.89
C ILE A 27 -12.75 -5.14 -18.04
N SER A 28 -12.69 -4.49 -19.20
CA SER A 28 -12.07 -4.96 -20.44
C SER A 28 -10.56 -5.20 -20.29
N GLY A 29 -10.22 -6.35 -19.69
CA GLY A 29 -8.94 -7.03 -19.81
C GLY A 29 -9.10 -8.33 -20.60
N PRO A 30 -8.00 -9.03 -20.94
CA PRO A 30 -8.08 -10.31 -21.64
C PRO A 30 -9.02 -11.26 -20.88
N LYS A 31 -9.89 -11.97 -21.60
CA LYS A 31 -10.78 -12.98 -21.01
C LYS A 31 -9.91 -14.12 -20.47
N TYR A 32 -9.63 -14.12 -19.17
CA TYR A 32 -8.92 -15.20 -18.50
C TYR A 32 -9.92 -16.24 -18.00
N SER A 33 -9.60 -17.51 -18.21
CA SER A 33 -10.52 -18.60 -17.89
C SER A 33 -10.67 -18.77 -16.39
N SER A 34 -11.90 -18.67 -15.90
CA SER A 34 -12.33 -19.12 -14.57
C SER A 34 -11.95 -20.56 -14.24
N LYS A 35 -11.55 -21.36 -15.25
CA LYS A 35 -11.04 -22.73 -15.11
C LYS A 35 -9.77 -22.85 -14.27
N ASN A 36 -8.97 -21.79 -14.12
CA ASN A 36 -7.71 -21.82 -13.35
C ASN A 36 -7.75 -20.94 -12.08
N GLY A 37 -8.91 -20.36 -11.71
CA GLY A 37 -9.02 -19.56 -10.48
C GLY A 37 -8.28 -18.22 -10.48
N VAL A 38 -7.85 -17.72 -11.66
CA VAL A 38 -7.15 -16.44 -11.79
C VAL A 38 -8.14 -15.27 -11.61
N VAL A 39 -8.08 -14.61 -10.46
CA VAL A 39 -8.92 -13.44 -10.11
C VAL A 39 -8.07 -12.17 -10.14
N TYR A 40 -8.46 -11.20 -10.97
CA TYR A 40 -7.63 -10.03 -11.24
C TYR A 40 -8.00 -8.80 -10.42
N THR A 41 -7.21 -8.41 -9.42
CA THR A 41 -7.55 -7.18 -8.66
C THR A 41 -7.41 -5.92 -9.53
N PRO A 42 -8.43 -5.04 -9.67
CA PRO A 42 -8.26 -3.76 -10.37
C PRO A 42 -7.18 -2.90 -9.71
N GLN A 43 -6.38 -2.14 -10.49
CA GLN A 43 -5.24 -1.38 -9.92
C GLN A 43 -5.66 -0.44 -8.80
N LYS A 44 -6.80 0.27 -8.96
CA LYS A 44 -7.29 1.21 -7.94
C LYS A 44 -7.64 0.53 -6.63
N VAL A 45 -8.14 -0.71 -6.67
CA VAL A 45 -8.41 -1.51 -5.48
C VAL A 45 -7.10 -1.90 -4.80
N ALA A 46 -6.12 -2.39 -5.58
CA ALA A 46 -4.80 -2.71 -5.06
C ALA A 46 -4.11 -1.48 -4.43
N ASP A 47 -4.21 -0.32 -5.06
CA ASP A 47 -3.68 0.95 -4.56
C ASP A 47 -4.33 1.36 -3.24
N TYR A 48 -5.66 1.30 -3.18
CA TYR A 48 -6.41 1.60 -1.96
C TYR A 48 -6.00 0.68 -0.81
N ILE A 49 -6.04 -0.63 -1.01
CA ILE A 49 -5.72 -1.62 0.02
C ILE A 49 -4.28 -1.44 0.50
N THR A 50 -3.33 -1.25 -0.43
CA THR A 50 -1.92 -1.10 -0.09
C THR A 50 -1.67 0.17 0.73
N GLU A 51 -2.27 1.30 0.33
CA GLU A 51 -2.16 2.55 1.07
C GLU A 51 -2.75 2.41 2.48
N LYS A 52 -3.95 1.84 2.62
CA LYS A 52 -4.59 1.67 3.94
C LYS A 52 -3.81 0.72 4.84
N SER A 53 -3.24 -0.33 4.26
CA SER A 53 -2.38 -1.26 4.98
C SER A 53 -1.12 -0.56 5.49
N LEU A 54 -0.49 0.30 4.68
CA LEU A 54 0.69 1.05 5.09
C LEU A 54 0.36 2.11 6.15
N VAL A 55 -0.76 2.83 6.02
CA VAL A 55 -1.25 3.76 7.05
C VAL A 55 -1.41 3.04 8.38
N SER A 56 -2.13 1.91 8.39
CA SER A 56 -2.35 1.09 9.58
C SER A 56 -1.04 0.60 10.21
N TYR A 57 -0.05 0.23 9.38
CA TYR A 57 1.27 -0.17 9.84
C TYR A 57 2.08 0.96 10.50
N LEU A 58 1.90 2.21 10.05
CA LEU A 58 2.60 3.38 10.55
C LEU A 58 1.89 4.06 11.73
N GLU A 59 0.56 3.96 11.82
CA GLU A 59 -0.27 4.60 12.83
C GLU A 59 0.24 4.45 14.28
N PRO A 60 0.71 3.27 14.73
CA PRO A 60 1.22 3.11 16.10
C PRO A 60 2.43 4.00 16.44
N ILE A 61 3.16 4.48 15.44
CA ILE A 61 4.35 5.33 15.60
C ILE A 61 3.97 6.79 15.90
N LEU A 62 2.79 7.22 15.45
CA LEU A 62 2.31 8.60 15.58
C LEU A 62 2.11 8.99 17.05
N GLY A 63 1.85 8.03 17.93
CA GLY A 63 1.72 8.27 19.37
C GLY A 63 0.60 9.26 19.67
N LYS A 64 0.93 10.39 20.33
CA LYS A 64 -0.02 11.46 20.65
C LYS A 64 -0.40 12.33 19.46
N GLU A 65 0.43 12.41 18.42
CA GLU A 65 0.10 13.21 17.22
C GLU A 65 -1.10 12.66 16.47
N LYS A 66 -1.56 11.45 16.82
CA LYS A 66 -2.77 10.89 16.25
C LYS A 66 -4.06 11.43 16.87
N GLU A 67 -4.00 12.04 18.04
CA GLU A 67 -5.20 12.51 18.77
C GLU A 67 -5.88 13.68 18.05
N GLU A 68 -5.20 14.29 17.07
CA GLU A 68 -5.73 15.38 16.23
C GLU A 68 -6.57 14.91 15.05
N PHE A 69 -6.61 13.61 14.74
CA PHE A 69 -7.34 13.09 13.58
C PHE A 69 -8.14 11.83 13.90
N ASP A 70 -9.40 11.82 13.46
CA ASP A 70 -10.24 10.61 13.47
C ASP A 70 -9.75 9.57 12.45
N TYR A 71 -9.04 10.02 11.41
CA TYR A 71 -8.56 9.19 10.33
C TYR A 71 -7.26 9.73 9.71
N PHE A 72 -6.35 8.84 9.32
CA PHE A 72 -5.08 9.20 8.68
C PHE A 72 -5.07 8.80 7.21
N SER A 73 -4.78 9.76 6.33
CA SER A 73 -4.21 9.44 5.03
C SER A 73 -2.68 9.30 5.14
N LEU A 74 -2.07 8.69 4.13
CA LEU A 74 -0.61 8.64 4.07
C LEU A 74 0.01 10.04 3.93
N ASN A 75 -0.71 10.98 3.31
CA ASN A 75 -0.28 12.38 3.21
C ASN A 75 -0.27 13.06 4.58
N ASP A 76 -1.25 12.78 5.45
CA ASP A 76 -1.28 13.34 6.80
C ASP A 76 -0.07 12.88 7.62
N ILE A 77 0.24 11.59 7.54
CA ILE A 77 1.44 11.02 8.16
C ILE A 77 2.72 11.69 7.63
N VAL A 78 2.81 11.91 6.31
CA VAL A 78 3.95 12.62 5.72
C VAL A 78 4.03 14.06 6.21
N ASN A 79 2.91 14.78 6.28
CA ASN A 79 2.87 16.17 6.73
C ASN A 79 3.29 16.32 8.19
N LEU A 80 2.81 15.44 9.08
CA LEU A 80 3.25 15.37 10.48
C LEU A 80 4.76 15.09 10.56
N ALA A 81 5.23 14.10 9.81
CA ALA A 81 6.65 13.76 9.76
C ALA A 81 7.53 14.92 9.26
N LEU A 82 7.08 15.70 8.29
CA LEU A 82 7.83 16.85 7.79
C LEU A 82 7.98 17.96 8.85
N LYS A 83 7.01 18.10 9.75
CA LYS A 83 7.02 19.07 10.86
C LYS A 83 7.80 18.56 12.08
N ASN A 84 7.90 17.24 12.28
CA ASN A 84 8.56 16.63 13.43
C ASN A 84 9.73 15.72 13.00
N SER A 85 10.96 16.20 13.16
CA SER A 85 12.18 15.48 12.75
C SER A 85 12.38 14.12 13.46
N LYS A 86 11.96 14.00 14.73
CA LYS A 86 12.02 12.75 15.49
C LYS A 86 11.01 11.74 14.95
N LEU A 87 9.80 12.17 14.66
CA LEU A 87 8.77 11.35 14.03
C LEU A 87 9.20 10.93 12.61
N ARG A 88 9.74 11.86 11.81
CA ARG A 88 10.31 11.59 10.49
C ARG A 88 11.32 10.45 10.51
N LYS A 89 12.28 10.51 11.45
CA LYS A 89 13.31 9.48 11.60
C LYS A 89 12.69 8.12 11.96
N LYS A 90 11.70 8.09 12.86
CA LYS A 90 11.00 6.85 13.21
C LYS A 90 10.25 6.24 12.02
N ILE A 91 9.52 7.06 11.26
CA ILE A 91 8.77 6.61 10.08
C ILE A 91 9.72 6.12 8.99
N LEU A 92 10.77 6.88 8.66
CA LEU A 92 11.78 6.46 7.69
C LEU A 92 12.42 5.12 8.07
N ASN A 93 12.82 4.94 9.33
CA ASN A 93 13.37 3.68 9.82
C ASN A 93 12.38 2.51 9.67
N LYS A 94 11.08 2.76 9.89
CA LYS A 94 10.04 1.73 9.76
C LYS A 94 9.77 1.39 8.29
N LEU A 95 9.75 2.39 7.40
CA LEU A 95 9.63 2.22 5.95
C LEU A 95 10.84 1.52 5.34
N GLU A 96 12.04 1.71 5.89
CA GLU A 96 13.25 1.00 5.48
C GLU A 96 13.20 -0.49 5.83
N ARG A 97 12.56 -0.84 6.95
CA ARG A 97 12.54 -2.20 7.50
C ARG A 97 11.29 -3.00 7.17
N VAL A 98 10.26 -2.37 6.61
CA VAL A 98 8.99 -3.05 6.30
C VAL A 98 9.23 -4.19 5.31
N LYS A 99 8.56 -5.32 5.52
CA LYS A 99 8.56 -6.47 4.61
C LYS A 99 7.12 -6.68 4.17
N ILE A 100 6.87 -6.58 2.88
CA ILE A 100 5.55 -6.74 2.25
C ILE A 100 5.60 -8.04 1.46
N LEU A 101 4.74 -8.98 1.84
CA LEU A 101 4.60 -10.28 1.20
C LEU A 101 3.24 -10.36 0.52
N ASP A 102 3.24 -10.72 -0.75
CA ASP A 102 2.06 -11.13 -1.50
C ASP A 102 2.18 -12.62 -1.86
N PRO A 103 1.48 -13.53 -1.15
CA PRO A 103 1.66 -14.98 -1.30
C PRO A 103 1.02 -15.57 -2.57
N ALA A 104 0.21 -14.79 -3.29
CA ALA A 104 -0.41 -15.18 -4.56
C ALA A 104 -0.40 -13.97 -5.50
N CYS A 105 0.82 -13.53 -5.84
CA CYS A 105 1.01 -12.21 -6.38
C CYS A 105 0.49 -12.03 -7.81
N GLY A 106 0.29 -13.12 -8.56
CA GLY A 106 -0.17 -13.09 -9.95
C GLY A 106 0.66 -12.12 -10.78
N SER A 107 -0.02 -11.17 -11.41
CA SER A 107 0.63 -10.10 -12.16
C SER A 107 1.33 -9.01 -11.31
N GLY A 108 1.50 -9.22 -10.00
CA GLY A 108 2.25 -8.38 -9.07
C GLY A 108 1.60 -7.05 -8.71
N ARG A 109 0.28 -6.89 -8.85
CA ARG A 109 -0.39 -5.56 -8.71
C ARG A 109 -0.22 -4.92 -7.34
N PHE A 110 -0.33 -5.69 -6.26
CA PHE A 110 -0.09 -5.20 -4.91
C PHE A 110 1.37 -4.85 -4.68
N LEU A 111 2.31 -5.67 -5.19
CA LEU A 111 3.75 -5.38 -5.10
C LEU A 111 4.14 -4.12 -5.87
N ILE A 112 3.58 -3.91 -7.07
CA ILE A 112 3.76 -2.69 -7.86
C ILE A 112 3.21 -1.48 -7.10
N SER A 113 2.02 -1.62 -6.50
CA SER A 113 1.42 -0.56 -5.69
C SER A 113 2.30 -0.21 -4.49
N ALA A 114 2.75 -1.23 -3.76
CA ALA A 114 3.63 -1.08 -2.60
C ALA A 114 4.95 -0.41 -2.98
N ALA A 115 5.57 -0.80 -4.10
CA ALA A 115 6.78 -0.17 -4.61
C ALA A 115 6.58 1.33 -4.85
N LYS A 116 5.49 1.71 -5.52
CA LYS A 116 5.16 3.11 -5.84
C LYS A 116 4.92 3.92 -4.57
N ILE A 117 4.14 3.38 -3.63
CA ILE A 117 3.81 4.03 -2.38
C ILE A 117 5.07 4.22 -1.53
N LEU A 118 5.86 3.16 -1.31
CA LEU A 118 7.12 3.24 -0.56
C LEU A 118 8.09 4.25 -1.19
N LEU A 119 8.23 4.22 -2.51
CA LEU A 119 9.11 5.15 -3.22
C LEU A 119 8.66 6.59 -3.03
N LYS A 120 7.36 6.88 -3.23
CA LYS A 120 6.78 8.22 -3.08
C LYS A 120 6.98 8.74 -1.66
N THR A 121 6.56 7.97 -0.65
CA THR A 121 6.64 8.37 0.75
C THR A 121 8.08 8.55 1.21
N ARG A 122 8.99 7.62 0.89
CA ARG A 122 10.40 7.74 1.28
C ARG A 122 11.09 8.92 0.58
N LYS A 123 10.75 9.23 -0.67
CA LYS A 123 11.26 10.43 -1.37
C LYS A 123 10.79 11.73 -0.71
N GLN A 124 9.53 11.80 -0.30
CA GLN A 124 9.00 12.99 0.38
C GLN A 124 9.68 13.23 1.73
N LEU A 125 10.10 12.15 2.42
CA LEU A 125 10.68 12.23 3.76
C LEU A 125 12.22 12.28 3.79
N LYS A 126 12.91 11.79 2.74
CA LYS A 126 14.38 11.82 2.63
C LYS A 126 14.84 13.18 2.08
N ASN A 127 15.94 13.70 2.63
CA ASN A 127 16.65 14.83 2.02
C ASN A 127 17.36 14.36 0.72
N ASN A 128 17.41 15.23 -0.29
CA ASN A 128 17.85 14.93 -1.67
C ASN A 128 19.20 14.19 -1.81
N SER A 129 20.10 14.27 -0.84
CA SER A 129 21.46 13.70 -0.91
C SER A 129 21.56 12.18 -0.79
N LYS A 130 20.49 11.44 -0.46
CA LYS A 130 20.50 9.97 -0.24
C LYS A 130 19.49 9.18 -1.08
N ILE A 131 19.11 9.67 -2.26
CA ILE A 131 18.07 9.06 -3.11
C ILE A 131 18.64 8.03 -4.12
N LYS A 132 19.96 7.98 -4.32
CA LYS A 132 20.58 7.02 -5.26
C LYS A 132 20.18 5.58 -4.86
N ASN A 133 19.73 4.81 -5.84
CA ASN A 133 19.33 3.40 -5.71
C ASN A 133 18.12 3.08 -4.82
N LEU A 134 17.33 4.08 -4.38
CA LEU A 134 16.16 3.83 -3.53
C LEU A 134 15.14 2.86 -4.16
N LYS A 135 14.98 2.87 -5.49
CA LYS A 135 14.12 1.91 -6.19
C LYS A 135 14.62 0.47 -6.01
N ILE A 136 15.91 0.26 -6.25
CA ILE A 136 16.56 -1.06 -6.12
C ILE A 136 16.45 -1.53 -4.67
N GLU A 137 16.78 -0.65 -3.72
CA GLU A 137 16.67 -0.94 -2.29
C GLU A 137 15.26 -1.43 -1.90
N ILE A 138 14.21 -0.77 -2.40
CA ILE A 138 12.82 -1.16 -2.14
C ILE A 138 12.51 -2.53 -2.73
N LEU A 139 12.89 -2.76 -3.99
CA LEU A 139 12.63 -4.03 -4.67
C LEU A 139 13.31 -5.21 -3.97
N GLU A 140 14.58 -5.06 -3.59
CA GLU A 140 15.38 -6.13 -3.00
C GLU A 140 15.04 -6.39 -1.53
N ASN A 141 14.74 -5.33 -0.77
CA ASN A 141 14.66 -5.43 0.68
C ASN A 141 13.24 -5.33 1.23
N ASN A 142 12.27 -4.81 0.49
CA ASN A 142 10.93 -4.57 1.05
C ASN A 142 9.84 -5.44 0.44
N LEU A 143 10.00 -5.95 -0.79
CA LEU A 143 8.91 -6.59 -1.55
C LEU A 143 9.20 -8.06 -1.83
N PHE A 144 8.23 -8.91 -1.53
CA PHE A 144 8.32 -10.36 -1.69
C PHE A 144 7.01 -10.88 -2.30
N GLY A 145 7.11 -11.65 -3.36
CA GLY A 145 5.98 -12.26 -4.04
C GLY A 145 6.18 -13.75 -4.18
N PHE A 146 5.12 -14.53 -4.01
CA PHE A 146 5.06 -15.93 -4.40
C PHE A 146 3.95 -16.10 -5.44
N GLU A 147 4.25 -16.83 -6.50
CA GLU A 147 3.29 -17.23 -7.52
C GLU A 147 3.57 -18.71 -7.87
N ILE A 148 2.51 -19.52 -7.86
CA ILE A 148 2.60 -20.95 -8.13
C ILE A 148 2.64 -21.22 -9.64
N ASP A 149 1.99 -20.38 -10.43
CA ASP A 149 2.00 -20.47 -11.87
C ASP A 149 3.29 -19.85 -12.43
N ALA A 150 4.13 -20.67 -13.05
CA ALA A 150 5.29 -20.16 -13.76
C ALA A 150 4.83 -19.24 -14.91
N LEU A 151 5.53 -18.13 -15.13
CA LEU A 151 5.36 -17.26 -16.30
C LEU A 151 5.72 -18.07 -17.56
N THR A 152 4.76 -18.80 -18.11
CA THR A 152 4.85 -19.45 -19.43
C THR A 152 4.47 -18.49 -20.54
#